data_AF-A0A0D6XR79-F1
#
_entry.id   AF-A0A0D6XR79-F1
#
_cell.length_a   1.000
_cell.length_b   1.000
_cell.length_c   1.000
_cell.angle_alpha   90.00
_cell.angle_beta   90.00
_cell.angle_gamma   90.00
#
_symmetry.space_group_name_H-M   'P 1'
#
loop_
_entity.id
_entity.type
_entity.pdbx_description
1 polymer ?
#
loop_
_entity_poly.entity_id
_entity_poly.type
_entity_poly.pdbx_seq_one_letter_code
_entity_poly.pdbx_strand_id
1 'polypeptide(L)' 'MSLITLILIGIIGTLLYALIWTWLFNWNQKRRAQRFASQSPLTKKQRYVIFWVHMLFGFIFVTYLVYMNYK' A
#
# COMPACT_ATOMS: atom_id res chain seq x y z
N MET A 1 -19.59 -16.37 1.59
CA MET A 1 -19.47 -14.94 1.93
C MET A 1 -20.23 -14.14 0.89
N SER A 2 -20.89 -13.02 1.21
CA SER A 2 -21.58 -12.22 0.19
C SER A 2 -20.55 -11.43 -0.65
N LEU A 3 -20.86 -11.17 -1.94
CA LEU A 3 -20.00 -10.38 -2.82
C LEU A 3 -19.73 -8.99 -2.24
N ILE A 4 -20.76 -8.37 -1.66
CA ILE A 4 -20.67 -7.06 -1.00
C ILE A 4 -19.67 -7.12 0.17
N THR A 5 -19.76 -8.16 1.02
CA THR A 5 -18.83 -8.36 2.13
C THR A 5 -17.38 -8.51 1.65
N LEU A 6 -17.16 -9.26 0.55
CA LEU A 6 -15.81 -9.43 -0.01
C LEU A 6 -15.24 -8.11 -0.53
N ILE A 7 -16.04 -7.33 -1.25
CA ILE A 7 -15.62 -6.03 -1.79
C ILE A 7 -15.24 -5.08 -0.65
N LEU A 8 -16.06 -5.01 0.41
CA LEU A 8 -15.78 -4.14 1.57
C LEU A 8 -14.48 -4.53 2.27
N ILE A 9 -14.27 -5.82 2.51
CA ILE A 9 -13.02 -6.33 3.09
C ILE A 9 -11.83 -6.03 2.17
N GLY A 10 -12.00 -6.18 0.86
CA GLY A 10 -10.96 -5.88 -0.13
C GLY A 10 -10.55 -4.40 -0.14
N ILE A 11 -11.50 -3.48 -0.06
CA ILE A 11 -11.24 -2.03 0.01
C ILE A 11 -10.48 -1.69 1.30
N ILE A 12 -10.97 -2.15 2.45
CA ILE A 12 -10.33 -1.90 3.75
C ILE A 12 -8.92 -2.50 3.77
N GLY A 13 -8.77 -3.75 3.32
CA GLY A 13 -7.50 -4.45 3.23
C GLY A 13 -6.50 -3.72 2.34
N THR A 14 -6.95 -3.20 1.19
CA THR A 14 -6.11 -2.43 0.26
C THR A 14 -5.62 -1.12 0.88
N LEU A 15 -6.51 -0.38 1.56
CA LEU A 15 -6.15 0.84 2.27
C LEU A 15 -5.12 0.57 3.37
N LEU A 16 -5.36 -0.44 4.21
CA LEU A 16 -4.43 -0.83 5.27
C LEU A 16 -3.07 -1.27 4.70
N TYR A 17 -3.08 -2.10 3.66
CA TYR A 17 -1.88 -2.53 2.94
C TYR A 17 -1.06 -1.33 2.46
N ALA A 18 -1.68 -0.38 1.76
CA ALA A 18 -0.99 0.79 1.23
C ALA A 18 -0.43 1.69 2.34
N LEU A 19 -1.17 1.88 3.44
CA LEU A 19 -0.71 2.65 4.60
C LEU A 19 0.50 1.99 5.27
N ILE A 20 0.44 0.67 5.52
CA ILE A 20 1.52 -0.09 6.15
C ILE A 20 2.80 0.01 5.31
N TRP A 21 2.71 -0.20 4.00
CA TRP A 21 3.87 -0.09 3.13
C TRP A 21 4.44 1.31 3.09
N THR A 22 3.59 2.34 2.99
CA THR A 22 4.03 3.73 3.03
C THR A 22 4.77 4.04 4.33
N TRP A 23 4.26 3.54 5.46
CA TRP A 23 4.90 3.69 6.77
C TRP A 23 6.25 2.97 6.83
N LEU A 24 6.35 1.71 6.36
CA LEU A 24 7.58 0.94 6.31
C LEU A 24 8.66 1.62 5.47
N PHE A 25 8.30 2.11 4.28
CA PHE A 25 9.22 2.85 3.40
C PHE A 25 9.72 4.14 4.06
N ASN A 26 8.83 4.89 4.70
CA ASN A 26 9.19 6.12 5.39
C ASN A 26 10.11 5.85 6.60
N TRP A 27 9.82 4.81 7.39
CA TRP A 27 10.68 4.41 8.50
C TRP A 27 12.06 3.97 8.02
N ASN A 28 12.11 3.16 6.95
CA ASN A 28 13.36 2.72 6.36
C ASN A 28 14.20 3.89 5.85
N GLN A 29 13.61 4.83 5.11
CA GLN A 29 14.36 6.01 4.64
C GLN A 29 14.78 6.96 5.73
N LYS A 30 13.97 7.13 6.79
CA LYS A 30 14.40 7.91 7.95
C LYS A 30 15.65 7.32 8.60
N ARG A 31 15.71 5.98 8.75
CA ARG A 31 16.90 5.29 9.28
C ARG A 31 18.11 5.44 8.37
N ARG A 32 17.92 5.37 7.04
CA ARG A 32 19.04 5.55 6.09
C ARG A 32 19.56 6.99 6.07
N ALA A 33 18.67 7.99 6.09
CA ALA A 33 19.06 9.40 6.16
C ALA A 33 19.85 9.75 7.43
N GLN A 34 19.60 9.04 8.54
CA GLN A 34 20.38 9.19 9.77
C GLN A 34 21.77 8.53 9.71
N ARG A 35 21.95 7.52 8.85
CA ARG A 35 23.21 6.76 8.73
C ARG A 35 24.10 7.24 7.59
N PHE A 36 23.51 7.83 6.55
CA PHE A 36 24.21 8.20 5.33
C PHE A 36 23.91 9.66 4.96
N ALA A 37 24.95 10.49 4.91
CA ALA A 37 24.83 11.92 4.55
C ALA A 37 24.31 12.15 3.11
N SER A 38 24.43 11.14 2.23
CA SER A 38 23.91 11.19 0.86
C SER A 38 22.41 10.88 0.73
N GLN A 39 21.74 10.49 1.82
CA GLN A 39 20.34 10.09 1.82
C GLN A 39 19.47 11.15 2.50
N SER A 40 18.31 11.45 1.93
CA SER A 40 17.34 12.37 2.51
C SER A 40 16.03 11.68 2.91
N PRO A 41 15.29 12.22 3.89
CA PRO A 41 13.96 11.72 4.23
C PRO A 41 13.00 11.82 3.03
N LEU A 42 12.00 10.94 2.99
CA LEU A 42 10.97 11.02 1.95
C LEU A 42 10.21 12.35 2.01
N THR A 43 10.02 12.95 0.85
CA THR A 43 9.14 14.10 0.65
C THR A 43 7.67 13.69 0.77
N LYS A 44 6.77 14.66 0.99
CA LYS A 44 5.31 14.41 0.99
C LYS A 44 4.87 13.78 -0.34
N LYS A 45 5.36 14.29 -1.47
CA LYS A 45 5.04 13.77 -2.81
C LYS A 45 5.44 12.30 -2.96
N GLN A 46 6.65 11.94 -2.54
CA GLN A 46 7.11 10.53 -2.60
C GLN A 46 6.26 9.61 -1.73
N ARG A 47 5.85 10.04 -0.52
CA ARG A 47 4.94 9.25 0.32
C ARG A 47 3.60 9.00 -0.37
N TYR A 48 3.01 10.02 -1.00
CA TYR A 48 1.77 9.85 -1.77
C TYR A 48 1.96 8.91 -2.96
N VAL A 49 3.07 9.01 -3.70
CA VAL A 49 3.36 8.10 -4.80
C VAL A 49 3.45 6.65 -4.32
N ILE A 50 4.19 6.39 -3.23
CA ILE A 50 4.30 5.03 -2.66
C ILE A 50 2.91 4.51 -2.26
N PHE A 51 2.09 5.33 -1.61
CA PHE A 51 0.73 4.97 -1.23
C PHE A 51 -0.11 4.59 -2.46
N TRP A 52 -0.15 5.43 -3.49
CA TRP A 52 -0.93 5.17 -4.69
C TRP A 52 -0.45 3.95 -5.48
N VAL A 53 0.85 3.72 -5.55
CA VAL A 53 1.42 2.51 -6.17
C VAL A 53 0.93 1.26 -5.44
N HIS A 54 0.95 1.25 -4.10
CA HIS A 54 0.50 0.09 -3.33
C HIS A 54 -1.03 -0.05 -3.34
N MET A 55 -1.79 1.05 -3.42
CA MET A 55 -3.23 1.01 -3.67
C MET A 55 -3.55 0.34 -5.00
N LEU A 56 -2.82 0.67 -6.08
CA LEU A 56 -3.00 0.05 -7.39
C LEU A 56 -2.73 -1.46 -7.35
N PHE A 57 -1.63 -1.88 -6.73
CA PHE A 57 -1.31 -3.30 -6.57
C PHE A 57 -2.35 -4.04 -5.72
N GLY A 58 -2.80 -3.44 -4.61
CA GLY A 58 -3.85 -4.02 -3.77
C GLY A 58 -5.18 -4.15 -4.52
N PHE A 59 -5.55 -3.14 -5.31
CA PHE A 59 -6.75 -3.21 -6.15
C PHE A 59 -6.68 -4.35 -7.16
N ILE A 60 -5.58 -4.47 -7.92
CA ILE A 60 -5.37 -5.58 -8.87
C ILE A 60 -5.51 -6.93 -8.16
N PHE A 61 -4.91 -7.07 -6.98
CA PHE A 61 -4.97 -8.29 -6.20
C PHE A 61 -6.40 -8.62 -5.72
N VAL A 62 -7.14 -7.63 -5.22
CA VAL A 62 -8.54 -7.81 -4.80
C VAL A 62 -9.42 -8.18 -5.99
N THR A 63 -9.28 -7.51 -7.13
CA THR A 63 -10.02 -7.86 -8.36
C THR A 63 -9.74 -9.30 -8.79
N TYR A 64 -8.47 -9.72 -8.74
CA TYR A 64 -8.08 -11.09 -9.04
C TYR A 64 -8.72 -12.09 -8.06
N LEU A 65 -8.71 -11.80 -6.75
CA LEU A 65 -9.36 -12.67 -5.76
C LEU A 65 -10.87 -12.78 -5.98
N VAL A 66 -11.55 -11.66 -6.27
CA VAL A 66 -13.00 -11.66 -6.58
C VAL A 66 -13.27 -12.53 -7.80
N TYR A 67 -12.48 -12.36 -8.87
CA TYR A 67 -12.60 -13.15 -10.10
C TYR A 67 -12.43 -14.66 -9.85
N MET A 68 -11.49 -15.06 -8.99
CA MET A 68 -11.27 -16.48 -8.69
C MET A 68 -12.37 -17.09 -7.81
N ASN A 69 -13.05 -16.30 -6.97
CA ASN A 69 -14.06 -16.80 -6.04
C ASN A 69 -15.50 -16.73 -6.57
N TYR A 70 -15.77 -15.92 -7.59
CA TYR A 70 -17.11 -15.69 -8.16
C TYR A 70 -17.19 -15.99 -9.66
N LYS A 71 -16.21 -16.72 -10.18
CA LYS A 71 -16.36 -17.50 -11.41
C LYS A 71 -17.15 -18.77 -11.13
#